data_AF-A0A7G6YJC8-F1
#
_entry.id   AF-A0A7G6YJC8-F1
#
_cell.length_a   1.000
_cell.length_b   1.000
_cell.length_c   1.000
_cell.angle_alpha   90.00
_cell.angle_beta   90.00
_cell.angle_gamma   90.00
#
_symmetry.space_group_name_H-M   'P 1'
#
loop_
_entity.id
_entity.type
_entity.pdbx_description
1 polymer ?
#
loop_
_entity_poly.entity_id
_entity_poly.type
_entity_poly.pdbx_seq_one_letter_code
_entity_poly.pdbx_strand_id
1 'polypeptide(L)'
;MTEKQKYFALQALVCEELPPYAVDMAIRAGYGKQYESASRRLAHVKQGKVANLADLLALVQHSMPRFNVPEYLLPATATEPDLFPTA
;
A
#
# COMPACT_ATOMS: atom_id res chain seq x y z
N MET A 1 10.42 8.97 10.32
CA MET A 1 9.52 7.84 10.64
C MET A 1 10.00 6.59 9.93
N THR A 2 9.97 5.44 10.60
CA THR A 2 10.19 4.15 9.95
C THR A 2 8.99 3.78 9.07
N GLU A 3 9.17 2.89 8.09
CA GLU A 3 8.06 2.43 7.24
C GLU A 3 6.92 1.82 8.06
N LYS A 4 7.27 1.10 9.13
CA LYS A 4 6.29 0.55 10.07
C LYS A 4 5.48 1.64 10.79
N GLN A 5 6.11 2.75 11.17
CA GLN A 5 5.41 3.91 11.75
C GLN A 5 4.51 4.60 10.72
N LYS A 6 4.98 4.76 9.48
CA LYS A 6 4.17 5.31 8.37
C LYS A 6 2.95 4.44 8.08
N TYR A 7 3.16 3.12 8.09
CA TYR A 7 2.10 2.13 7.93
C TYR A 7 1.01 2.29 9.00
N PHE A 8 1.37 2.34 10.29
CA PHE A 8 0.36 2.50 11.34
C PHE A 8 -0.33 3.85 11.32
N ALA A 9 0.39 4.93 10.99
CA ALA A 9 -0.19 6.25 10.82
C ALA A 9 -1.20 6.28 9.66
N LEU A 10 -0.84 5.71 8.50
CA LEU A 10 -1.75 5.60 7.37
C LEU A 10 -2.93 4.70 7.71
N GLN A 11 -2.69 3.55 8.34
CA GLN A 11 -3.73 2.62 8.74
C GLN A 11 -4.74 3.28 9.67
N ALA A 12 -4.28 4.07 10.65
CA ALA A 12 -5.16 4.80 11.55
C ALA A 12 -6.04 5.82 10.81
N LEU A 13 -5.52 6.48 9.78
CA LEU A 13 -6.29 7.43 8.97
C LEU A 13 -7.34 6.74 8.11
N VAL A 14 -7.00 5.60 7.52
CA VAL A 14 -7.88 4.91 6.57
C VAL A 14 -8.77 3.86 7.23
N CYS A 15 -8.51 3.43 8.47
CA CYS A 15 -9.23 2.31 9.10
C CYS A 15 -10.75 2.50 9.10
N GLU A 16 -11.22 3.73 9.32
CA GLU A 16 -12.64 4.06 9.38
C GLU A 16 -13.27 4.24 7.99
N GLU A 17 -12.49 4.68 7.01
CA GLU A 17 -12.99 4.98 5.66
C GLU A 17 -12.74 3.85 4.65
N LEU A 18 -11.86 2.88 4.96
CA LEU A 18 -11.44 1.86 4.03
C LEU A 18 -12.58 0.85 3.78
N PRO A 19 -13.11 0.75 2.56
CA PRO A 19 -14.27 -0.08 2.29
C PRO A 19 -13.98 -1.57 2.47
N PRO A 20 -14.99 -2.40 2.80
CA PRO A 20 -14.86 -3.85 2.95
C PRO A 20 -14.22 -4.50 1.71
N TYR A 21 -14.60 -4.05 0.53
CA TYR A 21 -14.17 -4.54 -0.80
C TYR A 21 -12.82 -3.98 -1.29
N ALA A 22 -12.05 -3.28 -0.45
CA ALA A 22 -10.77 -2.69 -0.86
C ALA A 22 -9.77 -3.74 -1.41
N VAL A 23 -9.76 -4.94 -0.80
CA VAL A 23 -8.92 -6.06 -1.24
C VAL A 23 -9.33 -6.53 -2.63
N ASP A 24 -10.63 -6.76 -2.84
CA ASP A 24 -11.16 -7.16 -4.15
C ASP A 24 -10.87 -6.12 -5.24
N MET A 25 -10.97 -4.83 -4.92
CA MET A 25 -10.64 -3.74 -5.85
C MET A 25 -9.17 -3.77 -6.27
N ALA A 26 -8.25 -3.92 -5.32
CA ALA A 26 -6.82 -4.02 -5.63
C ALA A 26 -6.50 -5.26 -6.49
N ILE A 27 -7.09 -6.42 -6.17
CA ILE A 27 -6.90 -7.65 -6.96
C ILE A 27 -7.49 -7.50 -8.38
N ARG A 28 -8.68 -6.90 -8.51
CA ARG A 28 -9.32 -6.62 -9.82
C ARG A 28 -8.47 -5.67 -10.67
N ALA A 29 -7.88 -4.66 -10.04
CA ALA A 29 -6.95 -3.73 -10.68
C ALA A 29 -5.64 -4.39 -11.13
N GLY A 30 -5.40 -5.64 -10.74
CA GLY A 30 -4.21 -6.41 -11.14
C GLY A 30 -3.10 -6.40 -10.10
N TYR A 31 -3.27 -5.68 -8.99
CA TYR A 31 -2.28 -5.66 -7.92
C TYR A 31 -2.15 -7.04 -7.29
N GLY A 32 -0.93 -7.57 -7.22
CA GLY A 32 -0.66 -8.88 -6.64
C GLY A 32 -1.12 -10.10 -7.45
N LYS A 33 -1.63 -9.95 -8.68
CA LYS A 33 -1.99 -11.11 -9.55
C LYS A 33 -0.83 -12.09 -9.80
N GLN A 34 0.41 -11.63 -9.65
CA GLN A 34 1.63 -12.44 -9.72
C GLN A 34 1.85 -13.34 -8.50
N TYR A 35 1.12 -13.13 -7.40
CA TYR A 35 1.23 -13.91 -6.17
C TYR A 35 -0.10 -14.61 -5.87
N GLU A 36 -0.10 -15.94 -5.83
CA GLU A 36 -1.28 -16.76 -5.49
C GLU A 36 -1.89 -16.37 -4.13
N SER A 37 -1.06 -15.85 -3.21
CA SER A 37 -1.43 -15.43 -1.87
C SER A 37 -1.71 -13.93 -1.71
N ALA A 38 -1.77 -13.16 -2.80
CA ALA A 38 -1.95 -11.70 -2.73
C ALA A 38 -3.20 -11.28 -1.97
N SER A 39 -4.35 -11.90 -2.23
CA SER A 39 -5.61 -11.58 -1.54
C SER A 39 -5.49 -11.76 -0.02
N ARG A 40 -4.82 -12.84 0.41
CA ARG A 40 -4.60 -13.13 1.83
C ARG A 40 -3.63 -12.15 2.46
N ARG A 41 -2.55 -11.80 1.76
CA ARG A 41 -1.57 -10.80 2.20
C ARG A 41 -2.23 -9.43 2.36
N LEU A 42 -2.98 -8.97 1.36
CA LEU A 42 -3.73 -7.71 1.41
C LEU A 42 -4.77 -7.70 2.54
N ALA A 43 -5.46 -8.82 2.78
CA ALA A 43 -6.37 -8.94 3.91
C ALA A 43 -5.64 -8.81 5.26
N HIS A 44 -4.47 -9.42 5.41
CA HIS A 44 -3.65 -9.28 6.62
C HIS A 44 -3.13 -7.86 6.81
N VAL A 45 -2.78 -7.16 5.73
CA VAL A 45 -2.37 -5.76 5.75
C VAL A 45 -3.54 -4.89 6.19
N LYS A 46 -4.72 -5.04 5.57
CA LYS A 46 -5.93 -4.34 6.02
C LYS A 46 -6.26 -4.58 7.49
N GLN A 47 -6.09 -5.80 7.98
CA GLN A 47 -6.35 -6.19 9.38
C GLN A 47 -5.27 -5.74 10.37
N GLY A 48 -4.16 -5.14 9.95
CA GLY A 48 -3.07 -4.79 10.88
C GLY A 48 -2.17 -5.94 11.29
N LYS A 49 -2.35 -7.14 10.72
CA LYS A 49 -1.52 -8.32 11.03
C LYS A 49 -0.16 -8.27 10.36
N VAL A 50 -0.07 -7.62 9.20
CA VAL A 50 1.16 -7.45 8.42
C VAL A 50 1.37 -5.98 8.14
N ALA A 51 2.42 -5.41 8.71
CA ALA A 51 2.78 -4.01 8.46
C ALA A 51 3.52 -3.89 7.12
N ASN A 52 2.77 -3.63 6.04
CA ASN A 52 3.33 -3.35 4.73
C ASN A 52 2.72 -2.07 4.16
N LEU A 53 3.54 -1.02 4.07
CA LEU A 53 3.10 0.31 3.63
C LEU A 53 2.69 0.32 2.15
N ALA A 54 3.45 -0.35 1.27
CA ALA A 54 3.16 -0.39 -0.16
C ALA A 54 1.83 -1.07 -0.46
N ASP A 55 1.55 -2.20 0.20
CA ASP A 55 0.29 -2.91 0.06
C ASP A 55 -0.90 -2.09 0.60
N LEU A 56 -0.70 -1.38 1.71
CA LEU A 56 -1.74 -0.51 2.27
C LEU A 56 -2.03 0.67 1.33
N LEU A 57 -1.01 1.27 0.74
CA LEU A 57 -1.16 2.32 -0.25
C LEU A 57 -1.88 1.85 -1.50
N ALA A 58 -1.57 0.65 -2.00
CA ALA A 58 -2.26 0.07 -3.14
C ALA A 58 -3.76 -0.11 -2.85
N LEU A 59 -4.11 -0.60 -1.64
CA LEU A 59 -5.50 -0.69 -1.21
C LEU A 59 -6.19 0.67 -1.22
N VAL A 60 -5.56 1.69 -0.63
CA VAL A 60 -6.11 3.05 -0.56
C VAL A 60 -6.25 3.64 -1.97
N GLN A 61 -5.25 3.51 -2.82
CA GLN A 61 -5.25 4.09 -4.16
C GLN A 61 -6.32 3.46 -5.07
N HIS A 62 -6.54 2.15 -4.96
CA HIS A 62 -7.54 1.45 -5.79
C HIS A 62 -8.96 1.52 -5.23
N SER A 63 -9.12 1.61 -3.90
CA SER A 63 -10.44 1.62 -3.27
C SER A 63 -10.94 3.01 -2.88
N MET A 64 -10.03 3.97 -2.74
CA MET A 64 -10.29 5.35 -2.34
C MET A 64 -9.49 6.33 -3.21
N PRO A 65 -9.77 6.43 -4.53
CA PRO A 65 -9.00 7.27 -5.44
C PRO A 65 -9.06 8.78 -5.13
N ARG A 66 -10.00 9.21 -4.28
CA ARG A 66 -10.13 10.60 -3.81
C ARG A 66 -9.41 10.88 -2.50
N PHE A 67 -8.91 9.85 -1.82
CA PHE A 67 -8.21 10.01 -0.57
C PHE A 67 -6.79 10.54 -0.85
N ASN A 68 -6.49 11.73 -0.32
CA ASN A 68 -5.17 12.32 -0.48
C ASN A 68 -4.24 11.78 0.62
N VAL A 69 -3.34 10.86 0.24
CA VAL A 69 -2.35 10.33 1.18
C VAL A 69 -1.33 11.43 1.47
N PRO A 70 -1.09 11.78 2.75
CA PRO A 70 -0.07 12.76 3.10
C PRO A 70 1.32 12.35 2.61
N GLU A 71 2.08 13.28 2.02
CA GLU A 71 3.40 12.99 1.41
C GLU A 71 4.40 12.36 2.39
N TYR A 72 4.32 12.72 3.67
CA TYR A 72 5.18 12.13 4.71
C TYR A 72 4.89 10.64 4.99
N LEU A 73 3.73 10.12 4.55
CA LEU A 73 3.33 8.71 4.65
C LEU A 73 3.56 7.92 3.37
N LEU A 74 3.91 8.58 2.26
CA LEU A 74 4.35 7.88 1.07
C LEU A 74 5.63 7.08 1.39
N PRO A 75 5.86 5.95 0.69
CA PRO A 75 7.14 5.28 0.79
C PRO A 75 8.17 6.34 0.41
N ALA A 76 9.32 6.37 1.10
CA ALA A 76 10.41 7.13 0.52
C ALA A 76 10.64 6.46 -0.82
N THR A 77 10.35 7.17 -1.91
CA THR A 77 10.64 6.69 -3.26
C THR A 77 12.03 6.11 -3.15
N ALA A 78 12.16 4.80 -3.33
CA ALA A 78 13.45 4.27 -3.71
C ALA A 78 13.67 4.97 -5.04
N THR A 79 14.32 6.12 -5.01
CA THR A 79 15.06 6.62 -6.14
C THR A 79 15.92 5.43 -6.51
N GLU A 80 15.48 4.64 -7.47
CA GLU A 80 16.38 3.85 -8.29
C GLU A 80 17.26 4.91 -8.96
N PRO A 81 18.55 5.05 -8.60
CA PRO A 81 19.49 5.58 -9.55
C PRO A 81 19.70 4.48 -10.60
N ASP A 82 18.75 4.32 -11.52
CA ASP A 82 19.09 3.74 -12.80
C ASP A 82 19.80 4.84 -13.58
N LEU A 83 21.11 4.70 -13.75
CA LEU A 83 21.83 4.84 -15.02
C LEU A 83 23.32 5.06 -14.76
N PHE A 84 24.08 4.00 -15.03
CA PHE A 84 25.50 4.01 -15.33
C PHE A 84 25.90 5.20 -16.23
N PRO A 85 27.15 5.68 -16.12
CA PRO A 85 27.97 5.81 -17.31
C PRO A 85 29.06 4.75 -17.25
N THR A 86 29.03 3.82 -18.20
CA THR A 86 30.22 3.10 -18.64
C THR A 86 31.28 4.15 -19.00
N ALA A 87 32.44 4.08 -18.35
CA ALA A 87 33.66 4.80 -18.72
C ALA A 87 34.79 3.79 -18.89
#